data_AF-A0A7J0DIJ1-F1
#
_entry.id   AF-A0A7J0DIJ1-F1
#
_cell.length_a   1.000
_cell.length_b   1.000
_cell.length_c   1.000
_cell.angle_alpha   90.00
_cell.angle_beta   90.00
_cell.angle_gamma   90.00
#
_symmetry.space_group_name_H-M   'P 1'
#
loop_
_entity.id
_entity.type
_entity.pdbx_description
1 polymer ?
#
loop_
_entity_poly.entity_id
_entity_poly.type
_entity_poly.pdbx_seq_one_letter_code
_entity_poly.pdbx_strand_id
1 'polypeptide(L)'
;MPLNPNSATSPQCTMEGDDEASAAMVDEIYANGGDEALRHRPIISGEQLDVEAYAALYSGRTKIARLLFVADRCNVVLMQLEALRMAYDDVKKGENTQLFREVVQKIDGRLGPNYGPDPAWADAVERRAEQRKDKLENELNAYRVTFNSFCNIGLLVVA
;
A
#
# COMPACT_ATOMS: atom_id res chain seq x y z
N MET A 1 67.59 74.92 10.09
CA MET A 1 67.33 74.00 8.96
C MET A 1 67.78 72.61 9.37
N PRO A 2 67.12 71.51 8.96
CA PRO A 2 65.74 71.31 8.48
C PRO A 2 64.99 70.29 9.41
N LEU A 3 63.72 69.93 9.36
CA LEU A 3 62.50 70.24 8.60
C LEU A 3 61.34 69.64 9.44
N ASN A 4 60.22 70.36 9.58
CA ASN A 4 58.89 69.76 9.75
C ASN A 4 58.46 69.26 8.35
N PRO A 5 57.80 68.10 8.22
CA PRO A 5 56.35 68.17 8.05
C PRO A 5 55.57 66.95 8.58
N ASN A 6 54.35 67.24 9.03
CA ASN A 6 53.16 66.38 8.99
C ASN A 6 52.92 65.40 10.13
N SER A 7 52.05 65.88 11.02
CA SER A 7 50.87 65.15 11.50
C SER A 7 50.37 64.10 10.50
N ALA A 8 50.48 62.84 10.89
CA ALA A 8 49.59 61.80 10.41
C ALA A 8 49.38 60.85 11.59
N THR A 9 48.20 60.96 12.19
CA THR A 9 47.59 59.90 12.99
C THR A 9 47.85 58.57 12.29
N SER A 10 48.64 57.69 12.92
CA SER A 10 48.79 56.33 12.39
C SER A 10 47.40 55.69 12.36
N PRO A 11 47.01 55.09 11.23
CA PRO A 11 45.65 54.59 11.04
C PRO A 11 45.41 53.36 11.91
N GLN A 12 44.19 53.26 12.41
CA GLN A 12 43.56 52.00 12.79
C GLN A 12 43.85 50.96 11.71
N CYS A 13 44.57 49.90 12.05
CA CYS A 13 44.71 48.75 11.17
C CYS A 13 43.35 48.04 11.14
N THR A 14 42.52 48.42 10.18
CA THR A 14 41.39 47.66 9.67
C THR A 14 41.90 46.33 9.13
N MET A 15 41.39 45.22 9.65
CA MET A 15 41.27 44.01 8.84
C MET A 15 39.85 44.01 8.26
N GLU A 16 39.78 44.40 6.99
CA GLU A 16 38.74 43.96 6.07
C GLU A 16 38.97 42.48 5.76
N GLY A 17 37.88 41.73 5.57
CA GLY A 17 37.89 40.29 5.31
C GLY A 17 36.49 39.69 5.42
N ASP A 18 35.60 40.18 4.56
CA ASP A 18 34.56 39.47 3.80
C ASP A 18 33.69 38.43 4.54
N ASP A 19 32.49 38.89 4.91
CA ASP A 19 31.17 38.47 4.41
C ASP A 19 30.94 37.03 3.86
N GLU A 20 29.68 36.63 4.02
CA GLU A 20 28.96 35.81 3.03
C GLU A 20 29.22 34.29 3.00
N ALA A 21 29.02 33.58 4.12
CA ALA A 21 28.96 32.10 4.05
C ALA A 21 27.94 31.41 4.96
N SER A 22 27.15 32.13 5.75
CA SER A 22 26.25 31.51 6.73
C SER A 22 24.77 31.89 6.60
N ALA A 23 24.42 32.85 5.72
CA ALA A 23 23.03 33.28 5.53
C ALA A 23 22.33 32.68 4.29
N ALA A 24 23.08 32.06 3.36
CA ALA A 24 22.52 31.45 2.14
C ALA A 24 21.97 30.02 2.32
N MET A 25 22.11 29.42 3.52
CA MET A 25 21.85 28.00 3.76
C MET A 25 20.42 27.70 4.24
N VAL A 26 19.57 28.73 4.39
CA VAL A 26 18.22 28.59 4.99
C VAL A 26 17.08 29.06 4.09
N ASP A 27 17.38 29.62 2.91
CA ASP A 27 16.34 30.15 2.00
C ASP A 27 16.05 29.25 0.78
N GLU A 28 16.70 28.08 0.69
CA GLU A 28 16.54 27.14 -0.42
C GLU A 28 15.61 25.94 -0.09
N ILE A 29 14.68 26.12 0.86
CA ILE A 29 13.69 25.07 1.21
C ILE A 29 12.30 25.37 0.60
N TYR A 30 12.09 26.53 -0.03
CA TYR A 30 10.75 26.97 -0.48
C TYR A 30 10.58 27.15 -1.99
N ALA A 31 11.38 26.48 -2.82
CA ALA A 31 11.21 26.51 -4.26
C ALA A 31 11.35 25.12 -4.89
N ASN A 32 10.40 24.22 -4.61
CA ASN A 32 10.12 23.14 -5.57
C ASN A 32 8.65 22.67 -5.50
N GLY A 33 7.73 23.57 -5.88
CA GLY A 33 6.37 23.19 -6.30
C GLY A 33 6.34 22.53 -7.68
N GLY A 34 7.32 21.68 -7.97
CA GLY A 34 7.54 21.01 -9.24
C GLY A 34 7.35 19.51 -9.10
N ASP A 35 6.15 19.05 -9.42
CA ASP A 35 5.82 17.70 -9.84
C ASP A 35 5.98 16.57 -8.79
N GLU A 36 5.02 16.51 -7.86
CA GLU A 36 4.74 15.33 -7.01
C GLU A 36 4.55 14.02 -7.82
N ALA A 37 4.34 14.09 -9.14
CA ALA A 37 4.23 12.90 -10.00
C ALA A 37 5.58 12.19 -10.23
N LEU A 38 6.71 12.89 -10.11
CA LEU A 38 8.04 12.30 -10.37
C LEU A 38 8.62 11.53 -9.17
N ARG A 39 8.25 11.90 -7.93
CA ARG A 39 8.75 11.23 -6.71
C ARG A 39 8.16 9.84 -6.49
N HIS A 40 7.10 9.50 -7.23
CA HIS A 40 6.45 8.19 -7.22
C HIS A 40 6.52 7.47 -8.56
N ARG A 41 7.51 7.77 -9.41
CA ARG A 41 7.82 6.90 -10.54
C ARG A 41 8.38 5.56 -10.02
N PRO A 42 7.77 4.42 -10.37
CA PRO A 42 8.38 3.12 -10.14
C PRO A 42 9.76 3.09 -10.83
N ILE A 43 10.80 2.68 -10.08
CA ILE A 43 12.18 2.56 -10.56
C ILE A 43 12.31 1.50 -11.66
N ILE A 44 11.34 0.59 -11.77
CA ILE A 44 11.24 -0.38 -12.84
C ILE A 44 10.58 0.31 -14.01
N SER A 45 11.37 0.66 -15.03
CA SER A 45 10.89 1.05 -16.35
C SER A 45 9.81 0.05 -16.77
N GLY A 46 8.58 0.50 -16.99
CA GLY A 46 7.41 -0.35 -17.27
C GLY A 46 7.51 -1.20 -18.55
N GLU A 47 8.65 -1.20 -19.21
CA GLU A 47 8.95 -1.90 -20.46
C GLU A 47 9.18 -3.41 -20.27
N GLN A 48 9.45 -3.92 -19.05
CA GLN A 48 9.84 -5.34 -18.91
C GLN A 48 9.55 -5.97 -17.52
N LEU A 49 8.34 -5.78 -16.99
CA LEU A 49 7.86 -6.62 -15.88
C LEU A 49 7.05 -7.79 -16.46
N ASP A 50 7.53 -9.01 -16.26
CA ASP A 50 6.73 -10.21 -16.45
C ASP A 50 5.73 -10.36 -15.28
N VAL A 51 4.46 -10.10 -15.57
CA VAL A 51 3.37 -10.12 -14.59
C VAL A 51 3.16 -11.53 -14.02
N GLU A 52 3.30 -12.57 -14.85
CA GLU A 52 3.06 -13.95 -14.44
C GLU A 52 4.16 -14.42 -13.49
N ALA A 53 5.42 -14.24 -13.88
CA ALA A 53 6.58 -14.59 -13.06
C ALA A 53 6.58 -13.83 -11.73
N TYR A 54 6.23 -12.55 -11.74
CA TYR A 54 6.13 -11.75 -10.52
C TYR A 54 5.03 -12.24 -9.59
N ALA A 55 3.85 -12.56 -10.12
CA ALA A 55 2.73 -12.99 -9.29
C ALA A 55 2.93 -14.40 -8.72
N ALA A 56 3.68 -15.28 -9.40
CA ALA A 56 4.00 -16.62 -8.92
C ALA A 56 4.78 -16.64 -7.59
N LEU A 57 5.46 -15.54 -7.24
CA LEU A 57 6.17 -15.36 -5.97
C LEU A 57 5.23 -15.16 -4.77
N TYR A 58 3.95 -14.91 -5.02
CA TYR A 58 2.96 -14.62 -3.99
C TYR A 58 1.79 -15.60 -4.10
N SER A 59 1.03 -15.72 -3.01
CA SER A 59 -0.19 -16.53 -2.97
C SER A 59 -1.31 -15.81 -2.21
N GLY A 60 -2.53 -16.32 -2.37
CA GLY A 60 -3.72 -15.83 -1.67
C GLY A 60 -3.98 -14.34 -1.86
N ARG A 61 -4.40 -13.67 -0.78
CA ARG A 61 -4.79 -12.24 -0.79
C ARG A 61 -3.65 -11.31 -1.22
N THR A 62 -2.42 -11.62 -0.83
CA THR A 62 -1.25 -10.80 -1.18
C THR A 62 -1.01 -10.80 -2.69
N LYS A 63 -1.14 -11.96 -3.36
CA LYS A 63 -1.02 -12.06 -4.81
C LYS A 63 -2.02 -11.14 -5.52
N ILE A 64 -3.29 -11.18 -5.10
CA ILE A 64 -4.35 -10.34 -5.67
C ILE A 64 -4.06 -8.85 -5.43
N ALA A 65 -3.64 -8.47 -4.23
CA ALA A 65 -3.30 -7.08 -3.92
C ALA A 65 -2.14 -6.56 -4.77
N ARG A 66 -1.12 -7.40 -5.01
CA ARG A 66 0.02 -7.08 -5.90
C ARG A 66 -0.44 -6.91 -7.35
N LEU A 67 -1.29 -7.80 -7.84
CA LEU A 67 -1.85 -7.71 -9.20
C LEU A 67 -2.69 -6.45 -9.40
N LEU A 68 -3.55 -6.12 -8.44
CA LEU A 68 -4.32 -4.87 -8.47
C LEU A 68 -3.42 -3.63 -8.46
N PHE A 69 -2.34 -3.66 -7.68
CA PHE A 69 -1.35 -2.57 -7.69
C PHE A 69 -0.67 -2.41 -9.05
N VAL A 70 -0.28 -3.52 -9.70
CA VAL A 70 0.28 -3.51 -11.06
C VAL A 70 -0.73 -2.93 -12.05
N ALA A 71 -1.99 -3.39 -12.00
CA ALA A 71 -3.05 -2.90 -12.88
C ALA A 71 -3.32 -1.39 -12.73
N ASP A 72 -3.19 -0.84 -11.52
CA ASP A 72 -3.44 0.57 -11.25
C ASP A 72 -2.25 1.49 -11.58
N ARG A 73 -1.02 0.96 -11.60
CA ARG A 73 0.22 1.76 -11.71
C ARG A 73 0.96 1.62 -13.03
N CYS A 74 0.74 0.54 -13.77
CA CYS A 74 1.36 0.35 -15.08
C CYS A 74 0.64 1.19 -16.14
N ASN A 75 1.39 1.79 -17.08
CA ASN A 75 0.82 2.54 -18.21
C ASN A 75 0.62 1.67 -19.47
N VAL A 76 1.04 0.40 -19.42
CA VAL A 76 0.94 -0.54 -20.52
C VAL A 76 -0.37 -1.33 -20.41
N VAL A 77 -1.29 -1.09 -21.34
CA VAL A 77 -2.66 -1.67 -21.30
C VAL A 77 -2.64 -3.20 -21.26
N LEU A 78 -1.75 -3.85 -22.02
CA LEU A 78 -1.65 -5.31 -22.03
C LEU A 78 -1.30 -5.87 -20.65
N MET A 79 -0.38 -5.21 -19.92
CA MET A 79 0.00 -5.64 -18.57
C MET A 79 -1.12 -5.40 -17.56
N GLN A 80 -1.85 -4.28 -17.68
CA GLN A 80 -3.01 -4.01 -16.82
C GLN A 80 -4.07 -5.11 -17.01
N LEU A 81 -4.38 -5.44 -18.26
CA LEU A 81 -5.39 -6.47 -18.58
C LEU A 81 -4.94 -7.86 -18.13
N GLU A 82 -3.68 -8.22 -18.31
CA GLU A 82 -3.16 -9.51 -17.84
C GLU A 82 -3.19 -9.60 -16.30
N ALA A 83 -2.79 -8.53 -15.61
CA ALA A 83 -2.88 -8.48 -14.15
C ALA A 83 -4.32 -8.61 -13.65
N LEU A 84 -5.27 -7.96 -14.30
CA LEU A 84 -6.71 -8.06 -13.97
C LEU A 84 -7.27 -9.45 -14.27
N ARG A 85 -6.85 -10.08 -15.37
CA ARG A 85 -7.23 -11.45 -15.73
C ARG A 85 -6.80 -12.43 -14.64
N MET A 86 -5.54 -12.37 -14.24
CA MET A 86 -5.00 -13.21 -13.17
C MET A 86 -5.64 -12.91 -11.82
N ALA A 87 -5.93 -11.64 -11.51
CA ALA A 87 -6.61 -11.26 -10.28
C ALA A 87 -8.02 -11.84 -10.19
N TYR A 88 -8.77 -11.83 -11.30
CA TYR A 88 -10.09 -12.45 -11.38
C TYR A 88 -10.02 -13.96 -11.09
N ASP A 89 -9.11 -14.66 -11.76
CA ASP A 89 -8.92 -16.09 -11.61
C ASP A 89 -8.51 -16.48 -10.17
N ASP A 90 -7.61 -15.71 -9.55
CA ASP A 90 -7.16 -15.97 -8.19
C ASP A 90 -8.20 -15.60 -7.13
N VAL A 91 -9.03 -14.58 -7.35
CA VAL A 91 -10.13 -14.25 -6.42
C VAL A 91 -11.17 -15.37 -6.38
N LYS A 92 -11.50 -15.99 -7.52
CA LYS A 92 -12.50 -17.08 -7.57
C LYS A 92 -12.05 -18.36 -6.87
N LYS A 93 -10.75 -18.50 -6.57
CA LYS A 93 -10.22 -19.58 -5.71
C LYS A 93 -10.50 -19.34 -4.22
N GLY A 94 -10.73 -18.10 -3.83
CA GLY A 94 -11.07 -17.71 -2.47
C GLY A 94 -12.58 -17.58 -2.25
N GLU A 95 -12.93 -16.93 -1.13
CA GLU A 95 -14.33 -16.75 -0.70
C GLU A 95 -14.67 -15.25 -0.50
N ASN A 96 -13.84 -14.33 -0.99
CA ASN A 96 -14.06 -12.90 -0.82
C ASN A 96 -14.90 -12.32 -1.98
N THR A 97 -16.22 -12.28 -1.79
CA THR A 97 -17.18 -11.78 -2.78
C THR A 97 -17.05 -10.26 -3.03
N GLN A 98 -16.65 -9.49 -2.02
CA GLN A 98 -16.45 -8.04 -2.16
C GLN A 98 -15.26 -7.74 -3.08
N LEU A 99 -14.12 -8.41 -2.84
CA LEU A 99 -12.93 -8.26 -3.68
C LEU A 99 -13.18 -8.71 -5.12
N PHE A 100 -14.02 -9.73 -5.31
CA PHE A 100 -14.45 -10.16 -6.64
C PHE A 100 -15.20 -9.04 -7.38
N ARG A 101 -16.17 -8.39 -6.72
CA ARG A 101 -16.89 -7.25 -7.31
C ARG A 101 -15.97 -6.11 -7.69
N GLU A 102 -14.99 -5.79 -6.84
CA GLU A 102 -14.00 -4.74 -7.10
C GLU A 102 -13.12 -5.06 -8.33
N VAL A 103 -12.66 -6.31 -8.46
CA VAL A 103 -11.90 -6.76 -9.64
C VAL A 103 -12.74 -6.69 -10.90
N VAL A 104 -13.99 -7.18 -10.86
CA VAL A 104 -14.92 -7.12 -12.01
C VAL A 104 -15.20 -5.68 -12.43
N GLN A 105 -15.40 -4.78 -11.47
CA GLN A 105 -15.57 -3.36 -11.74
C GLN A 105 -14.33 -2.75 -12.40
N LYS A 106 -13.12 -3.10 -11.93
CA LYS A 106 -11.88 -2.63 -12.54
C LYS A 106 -11.67 -3.20 -13.95
N ILE A 107 -12.16 -4.40 -14.26
CA ILE A 107 -12.09 -4.98 -15.61
C ILE A 107 -12.94 -4.15 -16.58
N ASP A 108 -14.11 -3.69 -16.15
CA ASP A 108 -15.00 -2.82 -16.92
C ASP A 108 -15.32 -3.37 -18.32
N GLY A 109 -15.54 -4.69 -18.41
CA GLY A 109 -15.84 -5.39 -19.66
C GLY A 109 -14.67 -5.53 -20.66
N ARG A 110 -13.50 -4.97 -20.38
CA ARG A 110 -12.33 -4.97 -21.30
C ARG A 110 -11.77 -6.35 -21.63
N LEU A 111 -12.05 -7.36 -20.80
CA LEU A 111 -11.65 -8.76 -21.01
C LEU A 111 -12.76 -9.64 -21.64
N GLY A 112 -13.89 -9.05 -22.00
CA GLY A 112 -15.04 -9.76 -22.57
C GLY A 112 -15.98 -10.39 -21.53
N PRO A 113 -17.03 -11.09 -21.98
CA PRO A 113 -18.14 -11.52 -21.13
C PRO A 113 -17.77 -12.58 -20.09
N ASN A 114 -16.70 -13.35 -20.33
CA ASN A 114 -16.26 -14.42 -19.42
C ASN A 114 -15.65 -13.89 -18.11
N TYR A 115 -15.26 -12.62 -18.08
CA TYR A 115 -14.64 -11.96 -16.93
C TYR A 115 -15.58 -10.95 -16.27
N GLY A 116 -16.90 -11.18 -16.42
CA GLY A 116 -17.95 -10.34 -15.85
C GLY A 116 -18.40 -10.78 -14.45
N PRO A 117 -19.46 -10.13 -13.94
CA PRO A 117 -20.10 -10.50 -12.69
C PRO A 117 -20.60 -11.96 -12.71
N ASP A 118 -20.51 -12.63 -11.57
CA ASP A 118 -20.98 -14.00 -11.38
C ASP A 118 -21.81 -14.07 -10.09
N PRO A 119 -23.13 -13.74 -10.16
CA PRO A 119 -24.00 -13.75 -8.99
C PRO A 119 -24.18 -15.17 -8.44
N ALA A 120 -24.19 -16.19 -9.30
CA ALA A 120 -24.35 -17.57 -8.87
C ALA A 120 -23.16 -18.05 -8.02
N TRP A 121 -21.93 -17.69 -8.40
CA TRP A 121 -20.74 -17.92 -7.58
C TRP A 121 -20.81 -17.14 -6.26
N ALA A 122 -21.17 -15.85 -6.31
CA ALA A 122 -21.25 -15.02 -5.11
C ALA A 122 -22.25 -15.58 -4.10
N ASP A 123 -23.45 -15.96 -4.54
CA ASP A 123 -24.48 -16.56 -3.70
C ASP A 123 -24.05 -17.91 -3.13
N ALA A 124 -23.32 -18.72 -3.90
CA ALA A 124 -22.80 -20.00 -3.44
C ALA A 124 -21.72 -19.83 -2.36
N VAL A 125 -20.84 -18.84 -2.51
CA VAL A 125 -19.83 -18.48 -1.51
C VAL A 125 -20.48 -17.96 -0.24
N GLU A 126 -21.45 -17.05 -0.35
CA GLU A 126 -22.18 -16.46 0.78
C GLU A 126 -22.89 -17.55 1.59
N ARG A 127 -23.59 -18.46 0.91
CA ARG A 127 -24.26 -19.60 1.55
C ARG A 127 -23.28 -20.50 2.31
N ARG A 128 -22.11 -20.76 1.73
CA ARG A 128 -21.06 -21.56 2.38
C ARG A 128 -20.47 -20.83 3.59
N ALA A 129 -20.30 -19.52 3.49
CA ALA A 129 -19.83 -18.69 4.60
C ALA A 129 -20.81 -18.74 5.77
N GLU A 130 -22.11 -18.57 5.52
CA GLU A 130 -23.14 -18.63 6.57
C GLU A 130 -23.20 -20.02 7.22
N GLN A 131 -23.19 -21.11 6.44
CA GLN A 131 -23.16 -22.47 6.98
C GLN A 131 -21.93 -22.72 7.86
N ARG A 132 -20.76 -22.20 7.46
CA ARG A 132 -19.54 -22.33 8.25
C ARG A 132 -19.61 -21.52 9.53
N LYS A 133 -20.19 -20.32 9.47
CA LYS A 133 -20.43 -19.46 10.64
C LYS A 133 -21.35 -20.16 11.63
N ASP A 134 -22.52 -20.63 11.21
CA ASP A 134 -23.48 -21.35 12.05
C ASP A 134 -22.84 -22.56 12.74
N LYS A 135 -22.03 -23.32 11.99
CA LYS A 135 -21.28 -24.46 12.53
C LYS A 135 -20.31 -24.03 13.63
N LEU A 136 -19.50 -23.00 13.38
CA LEU A 136 -18.52 -22.50 14.34
C LEU A 136 -19.19 -21.90 15.59
N GLU A 137 -20.34 -21.25 15.44
CA GLU A 137 -21.14 -20.73 16.55
C GLU A 137 -21.69 -21.86 17.42
N ASN A 138 -22.19 -22.94 16.81
CA ASN A 138 -22.65 -24.12 17.53
C ASN A 138 -21.52 -24.82 18.29
N GLU A 139 -20.35 -25.02 17.64
CA GLU A 139 -19.17 -25.59 18.28
C GLU A 139 -18.71 -24.71 19.45
N LEU A 140 -18.62 -23.39 19.25
CA LEU A 140 -18.24 -22.44 20.29
C LEU A 140 -19.21 -22.49 21.48
N ASN A 141 -20.52 -22.53 21.23
CA ASN A 141 -21.52 -22.62 22.28
C ASN A 141 -21.43 -23.93 23.06
N ALA A 142 -21.19 -25.06 22.37
CA ALA A 142 -20.97 -26.34 23.02
C ALA A 142 -19.75 -26.31 23.96
N TYR A 143 -18.63 -25.71 23.52
CA TYR A 143 -17.45 -25.54 24.38
C TYR A 143 -17.73 -24.65 25.60
N ARG A 144 -18.45 -23.54 25.41
CA ARG A 144 -18.83 -22.63 26.51
C ARG A 144 -19.73 -23.30 27.54
N VAL A 145 -20.76 -24.02 27.09
CA VAL A 145 -21.71 -24.72 27.98
C VAL A 145 -21.00 -25.83 28.75
N THR A 146 -20.17 -26.62 28.07
CA THR A 146 -19.39 -27.70 28.69
C THR A 146 -18.49 -27.15 29.79
N PHE A 147 -17.72 -26.08 29.48
CA PHE A 147 -16.86 -25.42 30.46
C PHE A 147 -17.64 -24.88 31.67
N ASN A 148 -18.74 -24.17 31.44
CA ASN A 148 -19.56 -23.60 32.52
C ASN A 148 -20.23 -24.67 33.39
N SER A 149 -20.62 -25.80 32.80
CA SER A 149 -21.18 -26.94 33.53
C SER A 149 -20.13 -27.58 34.45
N PHE A 150 -18.91 -27.84 33.94
CA PHE A 150 -17.82 -28.36 34.77
C PHE A 150 -17.41 -27.38 35.88
N CYS A 151 -17.40 -26.07 35.62
CA CYS A 151 -17.07 -25.07 36.63
C CYS A 151 -18.15 -24.96 37.73
N ASN A 152 -19.43 -25.01 37.35
CA ASN A 152 -20.53 -25.04 38.32
C ASN A 152 -20.54 -26.33 39.17
N ILE A 153 -20.28 -27.49 38.55
CA ILE A 153 -20.17 -28.76 39.30
C ILE A 153 -18.96 -28.71 40.25
N GLY A 154 -17.83 -28.15 39.82
CA GLY A 154 -16.67 -27.93 40.69
C GLY A 154 -16.97 -27.00 41.88
N LEU A 155 -17.78 -25.95 41.67
CA LEU A 155 -18.23 -25.06 42.75
C LEU A 155 -19.20 -25.77 43.72
N LEU A 156 -20.07 -26.65 43.21
CA LEU A 156 -21.02 -27.42 44.02
C LEU A 156 -20.36 -28.53 44.86
N VAL A 157 -19.21 -29.05 44.43
CA VAL A 157 -18.46 -30.11 45.14
C VAL A 157 -17.48 -29.54 46.18
N VAL A 158 -17.20 -28.22 46.13
CA VAL A 158 -16.28 -27.53 47.06
C VAL A 158 -17.03 -26.73 48.16
N ALA A 159 -18.36 -26.59 48.07
CA ALA A 159 -19.21 -25.97 49.09
C ALA A 159 -19.89 -27.03 49.98
#